data_AF-A0A8H9LYG4-F1
#
_entry.id   AF-A0A8H9LYG4-F1
#
_cell.length_a   1.000
_cell.length_b   1.000
_cell.length_c   1.000
_cell.angle_alpha   90.00
_cell.angle_beta   90.00
_cell.angle_gamma   90.00
#
_symmetry.space_group_name_H-M   'P 1'
#
loop_
_entity.id
_entity.type
_entity.pdbx_description
1 polymer ?
#
loop_
_entity_poly.entity_id
_entity_poly.type
_entity_poly.pdbx_seq_one_letter_code
_entity_poly.pdbx_strand_id
1 'polypeptide(L)'
;MILDNLSAHNGKKILRWAKNNNVHLCFTPTNASWANPIEAHFGPLRQFTVANSNHPNHPSQTRALHAYLRWRNANARHPDVLAAQRRERARIRSEKGLRWGGRPLTEAA
;
A
#
# COMPACT_ATOMS: atom_id res chain seq x y z
N MET A 1 -1.87 6.14 13.54
CA MET A 1 -1.22 5.75 12.28
C MET A 1 -1.32 4.23 12.15
N ILE A 2 -1.74 3.76 10.98
CA ILE A 2 -1.88 2.32 10.68
C ILE A 2 -0.64 1.90 9.88
N LEU A 3 0.00 0.80 10.29
CA LEU A 3 1.27 0.30 9.74
C LEU A 3 1.21 -1.23 9.64
N ASP A 4 2.06 -1.83 8.81
CA ASP A 4 2.33 -3.27 8.92
C ASP A 4 3.25 -3.57 10.12
N ASN A 5 3.31 -4.85 10.53
CA ASN A 5 4.07 -5.28 11.70
C ASN A 5 5.55 -5.56 11.39
N LEU A 6 6.14 -4.83 10.44
CA LEU A 6 7.57 -4.95 10.15
C LEU A 6 8.38 -4.49 11.37
N SER A 7 9.41 -5.25 11.76
CA SER A 7 10.22 -4.97 12.96
C SER A 7 10.84 -3.57 12.95
N ALA A 8 11.13 -3.03 11.76
CA ALA A 8 11.61 -1.67 11.56
C ALA A 8 10.65 -0.59 12.10
N HIS A 9 9.35 -0.88 12.25
CA HIS A 9 8.35 0.06 12.74
C HIS A 9 8.20 0.11 14.26
N ASN A 10 8.76 -0.87 14.98
CA ASN A 10 8.65 -0.97 16.44
C ASN A 10 9.95 -0.60 17.18
N GLY A 11 10.86 0.12 16.51
CA GLY A 11 12.11 0.57 17.11
C GLY A 11 11.91 1.66 18.17
N LYS A 12 12.77 1.69 19.19
CA LYS A 12 12.72 2.68 20.30
C LYS A 12 12.62 4.13 19.80
N LYS A 13 13.31 4.47 18.70
CA LYS A 13 13.28 5.80 18.08
C LYS A 13 11.88 6.17 17.57
N ILE A 14 11.20 5.22 16.93
CA ILE A 14 9.85 5.44 16.36
C ILE A 14 8.82 5.54 17.46
N LEU A 15 8.88 4.66 18.47
CA LEU A 15 7.99 4.73 19.64
C LEU A 15 8.14 6.05 20.40
N ARG A 16 9.38 6.52 20.59
CA ARG A 16 9.66 7.81 21.21
C ARG A 16 9.07 8.96 20.40
N TRP A 17 9.28 8.95 19.08
CA TRP A 17 8.72 9.96 18.19
C TRP A 17 7.18 9.95 18.25
N ALA A 18 6.55 8.78 18.21
CA ALA A 18 5.11 8.64 18.23
C ALA A 18 4.52 9.21 19.53
N LYS A 19 5.13 8.89 20.69
CA LYS A 19 4.75 9.47 21.98
C LYS A 19 4.88 10.99 21.99
N ASN A 20 6.00 11.53 21.50
CA ASN A 20 6.24 12.98 21.49
C ASN A 20 5.31 13.75 20.54
N ASN A 21 4.74 13.08 19.53
CA ASN A 21 3.85 13.70 18.54
C ASN A 21 2.37 13.32 18.75
N ASN A 22 2.02 12.71 19.90
CA ASN A 22 0.67 12.22 20.19
C ASN A 22 0.09 11.30 19.08
N VAL A 23 0.94 10.45 18.50
CA VAL A 23 0.58 9.48 17.46
C VAL A 23 0.42 8.10 18.09
N HIS A 24 -0.77 7.52 17.99
CA HIS A 24 -0.99 6.11 18.32
C HIS A 24 -0.63 5.21 17.13
N LEU A 25 0.16 4.16 17.34
CA LEU A 25 0.52 3.19 16.30
C LEU A 25 -0.40 1.96 16.38
N CYS A 26 -1.04 1.63 15.27
CA CYS A 26 -1.87 0.44 15.11
C CYS A 26 -1.23 -0.46 14.06
N PHE A 27 -0.79 -1.65 14.47
CA PHE A 27 -0.14 -2.61 13.58
C PHE A 27 -1.15 -3.59 13.02
N THR A 28 -1.14 -3.79 11.69
CA THR A 28 -1.93 -4.84 11.06
C THR A 28 -1.36 -6.21 11.41
N PRO A 29 -2.20 -7.25 11.59
CA PRO A 29 -1.72 -8.61 11.80
C PRO A 29 -0.81 -9.11 10.68
N THR A 30 -0.01 -10.14 10.98
CA THR A 30 0.83 -10.82 9.99
C THR A 30 -0.02 -11.33 8.83
N ASN A 31 0.43 -11.11 7.59
CA ASN A 31 -0.28 -11.50 6.36
C ASN A 31 -1.66 -10.82 6.19
N ALA A 32 -1.84 -9.63 6.75
CA ALA A 32 -3.06 -8.83 6.60
C ALA A 32 -2.83 -7.53 5.82
N SER A 33 -2.13 -7.61 4.68
CA SER A 33 -1.99 -6.49 3.71
C SER A 33 -3.34 -5.87 3.36
N TRP A 34 -4.40 -6.68 3.30
CA TRP A 34 -5.77 -6.23 3.07
C TRP A 34 -6.34 -5.30 4.13
N ALA A 35 -5.79 -5.32 5.34
CA ALA A 35 -6.16 -4.42 6.42
C ALA A 35 -5.34 -3.12 6.41
N ASN A 36 -4.27 -3.02 5.61
CA ASN A 36 -3.43 -1.83 5.52
C ASN A 36 -3.92 -0.89 4.40
N PRO A 37 -4.50 0.29 4.72
CA PRO A 37 -5.13 1.16 3.73
C PRO A 37 -4.17 1.68 2.65
N ILE A 38 -2.87 1.78 2.95
CA ILE A 38 -1.88 2.29 2.00
C ILE A 38 -1.68 1.34 0.80
N GLU A 39 -1.90 0.04 0.99
CA GLU A 39 -1.67 -0.99 -0.03
C GLU A 39 -2.51 -0.75 -1.29
N ALA A 40 -3.76 -0.28 -1.12
CA ALA A 40 -4.67 0.02 -2.22
C ALA A 40 -4.17 1.15 -3.14
N HIS A 41 -3.22 1.96 -2.69
CA HIS A 41 -2.64 3.04 -3.48
C HIS A 41 -1.48 2.57 -4.36
N PHE A 42 -0.80 1.49 -4.00
CA PHE A 42 0.39 1.05 -4.73
C PHE A 42 0.08 0.39 -6.07
N GLY A 43 -1.08 -0.26 -6.23
CA GLY A 43 -1.48 -0.85 -7.51
C GLY A 43 -1.50 0.16 -8.67
N PRO A 44 -2.31 1.23 -8.60
CA PRO A 44 -2.33 2.28 -9.61
C PRO A 44 -0.96 2.94 -9.81
N LEU A 45 -0.24 3.23 -8.72
CA LEU A 45 1.10 3.82 -8.82
C LEU A 45 2.05 2.94 -9.63
N ARG A 46 2.14 1.64 -9.31
CA ARG A 46 2.93 0.68 -10.10
C ARG A 46 2.48 0.63 -11.55
N GLN A 47 1.17 0.57 -11.81
CA GLN A 47 0.62 0.49 -13.16
C GLN A 47 1.04 1.69 -14.02
N PHE A 48 0.99 2.91 -13.48
CA PHE A 48 1.21 4.12 -14.29
C PHE A 48 2.66 4.60 -14.32
N THR A 49 3.51 4.16 -13.40
CA THR A 49 4.89 4.68 -13.31
C THR A 49 5.99 3.63 -13.42
N VAL A 50 5.66 2.35 -13.25
CA VAL A 50 6.65 1.25 -13.21
C VAL A 50 6.39 0.21 -14.29
N ALA A 51 5.14 -0.23 -14.45
CA ALA A 51 4.79 -1.25 -15.43
C ALA A 51 5.19 -0.81 -16.84
N ASN A 52 5.86 -1.70 -17.58
CA ASN A 52 6.31 -1.48 -18.96
C ASN A 52 7.17 -0.21 -19.15
N SER A 53 7.92 0.20 -18.13
CA SER A 53 8.82 1.36 -18.18
C SER A 53 10.29 0.94 -18.08
N ASN A 54 11.18 1.69 -18.72
CA ASN A 54 12.63 1.53 -18.63
C ASN A 54 13.28 2.86 -18.23
N HIS A 55 13.27 3.16 -16.92
CA HIS A 55 13.88 4.39 -16.41
C HIS A 55 15.41 4.24 -16.40
N PRO A 56 16.18 5.20 -16.94
CA PRO A 56 17.64 5.08 -17.05
C PRO A 56 18.36 5.15 -15.69
N ASN A 57 17.71 5.64 -14.64
CA ASN A 57 18.24 5.73 -13.29
C ASN A 57 17.13 6.00 -12.25
N HIS A 58 17.46 5.80 -10.97
CA HIS A 58 16.53 6.04 -9.85
C HIS A 58 15.98 7.48 -9.77
N PRO A 59 16.76 8.56 -9.96
CA PRO A 59 16.20 9.91 -9.97
C PRO A 59 15.11 10.12 -11.03
N SER A 60 15.25 9.52 -12.21
CA SER A 60 14.25 9.62 -13.27
C SER A 60 12.96 8.89 -12.90
N GLN A 61 13.07 7.70 -12.32
CA GLN A 61 11.93 6.97 -11.76
C GLN A 61 11.23 7.77 -10.64
N THR A 62 12.00 8.36 -9.72
CA THR A 62 11.46 9.20 -8.64
C THR A 62 10.71 10.42 -9.18
N ARG A 63 11.23 11.07 -10.22
CA ARG A 63 10.52 12.18 -10.88
C ARG A 63 9.21 11.73 -11.50
N ALA A 64 9.18 10.59 -12.18
CA ALA A 64 7.96 10.03 -12.77
C ALA A 64 6.91 9.68 -11.69
N LEU A 65 7.35 9.06 -10.58
CA LEU A 65 6.52 8.79 -9.42
C LEU A 65 5.88 10.07 -8.87
N HIS A 66 6.68 11.11 -8.62
CA HIS A 66 6.20 12.38 -8.09
C HIS A 66 5.28 13.12 -9.08
N ALA A 67 5.58 13.08 -10.38
CA ALA A 67 4.73 13.67 -11.41
C ALA A 67 3.35 13.00 -11.44
N TYR A 68 3.32 11.66 -11.43
CA TYR A 68 2.08 10.91 -11.34
C TYR A 68 1.31 11.21 -10.07
N LEU A 69 1.95 11.25 -8.89
CA LEU A 69 1.27 11.55 -7.62
C LEU A 69 0.61 12.93 -7.64
N ARG A 70 1.31 13.96 -8.13
CA ARG A 70 0.73 15.31 -8.30
C ARG A 70 -0.45 15.30 -9.25
N TRP A 71 -0.29 14.69 -10.42
CA TRP A 71 -1.34 14.61 -11.43
C TRP A 71 -2.56 13.83 -10.92
N ARG A 72 -2.35 12.66 -10.29
CA ARG A 72 -3.41 11.82 -9.71
C ARG A 72 -4.19 12.58 -8.64
N ASN A 73 -3.50 13.34 -7.78
CA ASN A 73 -4.17 14.11 -6.74
C ASN A 73 -5.03 15.24 -7.31
N ALA A 74 -4.57 15.90 -8.38
CA ALA A 74 -5.38 16.89 -9.11
C ALA A 74 -6.52 16.27 -9.91
N ASN A 75 -6.38 14.99 -10.32
CA ASN A 75 -7.31 14.28 -11.19
C ASN A 75 -7.91 13.04 -10.50
N ALA A 76 -8.30 13.17 -9.23
CA ALA A 76 -8.69 12.03 -8.39
C ALA A 76 -9.88 11.21 -8.95
N ARG A 77 -10.71 11.81 -9.82
CA ARG A 77 -11.87 11.19 -10.47
C ARG A 77 -11.61 10.71 -11.89
N HIS A 78 -10.38 10.74 -12.38
CA HIS A 78 -10.06 10.25 -13.72
C HIS A 78 -10.49 8.78 -13.88
N PRO A 79 -11.23 8.42 -14.94
CA PRO A 79 -11.80 7.07 -15.10
C PRO A 79 -10.77 5.95 -14.94
N ASP A 80 -9.59 6.09 -15.54
CA ASP A 80 -8.54 5.06 -15.48
C ASP A 80 -7.94 4.91 -14.07
N VAL A 81 -7.80 6.01 -13.34
CA VAL A 81 -7.33 5.99 -11.95
C VAL A 81 -8.35 5.25 -11.08
N LEU A 82 -9.65 5.55 -11.26
CA LEU A 82 -10.71 4.86 -10.53
C LEU A 82 -10.79 3.37 -10.89
N ALA A 83 -10.63 3.03 -12.17
CA ALA A 83 -10.61 1.65 -12.65
C ALA A 83 -9.43 0.87 -12.04
N ALA A 84 -8.22 1.44 -12.08
CA ALA A 84 -7.03 0.85 -11.46
C ALA A 84 -7.21 0.64 -9.95
N GLN A 85 -7.75 1.64 -9.25
CA GLN A 85 -8.03 1.53 -7.81
C GLN A 85 -9.08 0.46 -7.49
N ARG A 86 -10.13 0.32 -8.32
CA ARG A 86 -11.14 -0.74 -8.15
C ARG A 86 -10.52 -2.12 -8.32
N ARG A 87 -9.71 -2.33 -9.36
CA ARG A 87 -8.97 -3.59 -9.58
C ARG A 87 -8.06 -3.92 -8.41
N GLU A 88 -7.28 -2.94 -7.94
CA GLU A 88 -6.36 -3.19 -6.82
C GLU A 88 -7.10 -3.49 -5.52
N ARG A 89 -8.18 -2.78 -5.22
CA ARG A 89 -9.03 -3.08 -4.06
C ARG A 89 -9.66 -4.47 -4.14
N ALA A 90 -10.08 -4.92 -5.32
CA ALA A 90 -10.60 -6.28 -5.51
C ALA A 90 -9.52 -7.32 -5.25
N ARG A 91 -8.32 -7.13 -5.81
CA ARG A 91 -7.15 -7.98 -5.58
C ARG A 91 -6.81 -8.07 -4.09
N ILE A 92 -6.68 -6.93 -3.43
CA ILE A 92 -6.37 -6.86 -1.99
C ILE A 92 -7.45 -7.57 -1.16
N ARG A 93 -8.74 -7.34 -1.44
CA ARG A 93 -9.81 -8.04 -0.71
C ARG A 93 -9.80 -9.56 -0.92
N SER A 94 -9.38 -10.05 -2.09
CA SER A 94 -9.24 -11.50 -2.32
C SER A 94 -8.14 -12.13 -1.48
N GLU A 95 -7.23 -11.35 -0.89
CA GLU A 95 -6.23 -11.85 0.07
C GLU A 95 -6.86 -12.15 1.44
N LYS A 96 -8.02 -11.57 1.75
CA LYS A 96 -8.78 -11.89 2.96
C LYS A 96 -9.24 -13.34 2.89
N GLY A 97 -8.84 -14.15 3.85
CA GLY A 97 -9.20 -15.56 3.86
C GLY A 97 -8.11 -16.49 3.33
N LEU A 98 -6.96 -16.00 2.85
CA LEU A 98 -5.86 -16.86 2.40
C LEU A 98 -4.82 -17.09 3.51
N ARG A 99 -4.44 -18.35 3.73
CA ARG A 99 -3.24 -18.75 4.48
C ARG A 99 -2.00 -18.70 3.58
N TRP A 100 -0.84 -18.72 4.24
CA TRP A 100 0.44 -18.94 3.58
C TRP A 100 0.40 -20.17 2.65
N GLY A 101 0.89 -20.02 1.42
CA GLY A 101 0.79 -21.04 0.37
C GLY A 101 -0.50 -21.00 -0.46
N GLY A 102 -1.35 -19.97 -0.32
CA GLY A 102 -2.54 -19.77 -1.15
C GLY A 102 -3.74 -20.64 -0.76
N ARG A 103 -3.71 -21.29 0.39
CA ARG A 103 -4.81 -22.13 0.88
C ARG A 103 -5.89 -21.28 1.54
N PRO A 104 -7.18 -21.47 1.25
CA PRO A 104 -8.25 -20.78 1.96
C PRO A 104 -8.27 -21.17 3.45
N LEU A 105 -8.61 -20.21 4.31
CA LEU A 105 -8.98 -20.41 5.70
C LEU A 105 -10.30 -21.19 5.69
N THR A 106 -10.31 -22.40 6.25
CA THR A 106 -11.53 -23.16 6.50
C THR A 106 -12.47 -22.34 7.36
N GLU A 107 -13.72 -22.19 6.92
CA GLU A 107 -14.79 -21.68 7.79
C GLU A 107 -14.86 -22.58 9.03
N ALA A 108 -14.73 -21.99 10.22
CA ALA A 108 -15.03 -22.71 11.45
C ALA A 108 -16.53 -22.99 11.46
N ALA A 109 -16.89 -24.26 11.66
CA ALA A 109 -18.25 -24.74 11.80
C ALA A 109 -18.96 -24.14 13.02
#